data_AF-A0A9E2UV36-F1
#
_entry.id   AF-A0A9E2UV36-F1
#
_cell.length_a   1.000
_cell.length_b   1.000
_cell.length_c   1.000
_cell.angle_alpha   90.00
_cell.angle_beta   90.00
_cell.angle_gamma   90.00
#
_symmetry.space_group_name_H-M   'P 1'
#
loop_
_entity.id
_entity.type
_entity.pdbx_description
1 polymer ?
#
loop_
_entity_poly.entity_id
_entity_poly.type
_entity_poly.pdbx_seq_one_letter_code
_entity_poly.pdbx_strand_id
1 'polypeptide(L)'
;MNTNIPRLLTILRGLLAEPSRSSDDPWQRVIFKPCAPSSGASGVAIALECVKCAATDDELRNEVRTIVQRSAAKPDRVIVPGGNAYCIERGAVSVPEPLQNKIALVTGAAGAIGAGICRGLLAKGAHVVAADLAKEALDDLIRELNPASLGRKQASPGSVMGVKMDVTDAASVAAGFDAVAEAWGGVDIVVVNAGIAMVAPLVDLDMEAFRRLERVNVEGTLLTLAEAGRRLCRQATGGDMILVSTKNVFAPGAQFGAYSATKAAAHQLARIASLELASFDIRVNMVAPDAIFSDGKRKSGLWAEIGPARMKARGLDEKGLEDYYRNRNLLKARVTPGHVANAVLFFATRQTPTTGATIPVDGGLPDATPR
;
A
#
# COMPACT_ATOMS: atom_id res chain seq x y z
N MET A 1 30.50 10.88 -3.81
CA MET A 1 29.17 11.52 -3.94
C MET A 1 28.24 10.48 -4.53
N ASN A 2 27.48 9.77 -3.69
CA ASN A 2 26.62 8.68 -4.15
C ASN A 2 25.37 9.28 -4.80
N THR A 3 25.17 9.05 -6.09
CA THR A 3 23.88 9.24 -6.75
C THR A 3 22.86 8.38 -5.99
N ASN A 4 21.78 8.99 -5.48
CA ASN A 4 20.71 8.25 -4.80
C ASN A 4 20.02 7.33 -5.85
N ILE A 5 20.44 6.07 -5.90
CA ILE A 5 19.96 5.06 -6.86
C ILE A 5 18.43 4.92 -6.82
N PRO A 6 17.78 4.76 -5.64
CA PRO A 6 16.32 4.74 -5.55
C PRO A 6 15.64 5.92 -6.26
N ARG A 7 16.15 7.14 -6.04
CA ARG A 7 15.65 8.37 -6.67
C ARG A 7 15.79 8.32 -8.20
N LEU A 8 16.94 7.87 -8.71
CA LEU A 8 17.19 7.71 -10.14
C LEU A 8 16.24 6.68 -10.78
N LEU A 9 16.08 5.51 -10.15
CA LEU A 9 15.19 4.45 -10.63
C LEU A 9 13.74 4.92 -10.70
N THR A 10 13.29 5.65 -9.68
CA THR A 10 11.94 6.23 -9.61
C THR A 10 11.65 7.15 -10.80
N ILE A 11 12.59 8.06 -11.11
CA ILE A 11 12.45 9.00 -12.24
C ILE A 11 12.51 8.26 -13.58
N LEU A 12 13.47 7.36 -13.73
CA LEU A 12 13.65 6.59 -14.95
C LEU A 12 12.41 5.74 -15.26
N ARG A 13 11.82 5.08 -14.25
CA ARG A 13 10.61 4.27 -14.40
C ARG A 13 9.47 5.11 -14.97
N GLY A 14 9.30 6.34 -14.48
CA GLY A 14 8.32 7.28 -15.01
C GLY A 14 8.58 7.66 -16.48
N LEU A 15 9.83 7.95 -16.82
CA LEU A 15 10.24 8.29 -18.19
C LEU A 15 10.11 7.12 -19.18
N LEU A 16 10.15 5.87 -18.69
CA LEU A 16 10.00 4.66 -19.49
C LEU A 16 8.56 4.12 -19.55
N ALA A 17 7.63 4.74 -18.80
CA ALA A 17 6.22 4.44 -18.90
C ALA A 17 5.67 4.87 -20.27
N GLU A 18 4.77 4.06 -20.82
CA GLU A 18 4.19 4.28 -22.15
C GLU A 18 2.76 4.80 -22.02
N PRO A 19 2.21 5.55 -22.99
CA PRO A 19 0.80 5.88 -22.98
C PRO A 19 -0.09 4.61 -23.00
N SER A 20 -1.13 4.60 -22.18
CA SER A 20 -2.15 3.54 -22.17
C SER A 20 -3.35 3.94 -23.04
N ARG A 21 -4.26 2.98 -23.31
CA ARG A 21 -5.55 3.25 -23.98
C ARG A 21 -6.65 3.73 -23.02
N SER A 22 -6.40 3.65 -21.71
CA SER A 22 -7.34 4.07 -20.67
C SER A 22 -7.15 5.54 -20.36
N SER A 23 -8.24 6.32 -20.41
CA SER A 23 -8.25 7.70 -19.91
C SER A 23 -8.12 7.76 -18.39
N ASP A 24 -8.63 6.75 -17.68
CA ASP A 24 -8.62 6.70 -16.21
C ASP A 24 -7.24 6.31 -15.68
N ASP A 25 -6.44 5.61 -16.48
CA ASP A 25 -5.07 5.24 -16.14
C ASP A 25 -4.14 5.44 -17.34
N PRO A 26 -3.65 6.66 -17.60
CA PRO A 26 -3.04 7.03 -18.87
C PRO A 26 -1.66 6.42 -19.14
N TRP A 27 -1.09 5.68 -18.18
CA TRP A 27 0.27 5.15 -18.28
C TRP A 27 0.31 3.61 -18.20
N GLN A 28 1.07 2.97 -19.07
CA GLN A 28 1.54 1.60 -18.89
C GLN A 28 2.93 1.67 -18.26
N ARG A 29 3.02 1.31 -16.98
CA ARG A 29 4.30 1.31 -16.27
C ARG A 29 5.10 0.06 -16.59
N VAL A 30 6.41 0.16 -16.35
CA VAL A 30 7.37 -0.93 -16.44
C VAL A 30 7.76 -1.43 -15.05
N ILE A 31 8.24 -2.66 -14.96
CA ILE A 31 8.88 -3.20 -13.75
C ILE A 31 10.36 -3.33 -14.01
N PHE A 32 11.19 -2.85 -13.09
CA PHE A 32 12.61 -3.15 -13.11
C PHE A 32 12.88 -4.45 -12.35
N LYS A 33 13.78 -5.28 -12.86
CA LYS A 33 14.23 -6.49 -12.17
C LYS A 33 15.76 -6.48 -12.08
N PRO A 34 16.35 -6.54 -10.88
CA PRO A 34 17.79 -6.69 -10.74
C PRO A 34 18.29 -7.86 -11.59
N CYS A 35 19.31 -7.64 -12.41
CA CYS A 35 19.90 -8.68 -13.25
C CYS A 35 21.42 -8.51 -13.39
N ALA A 36 22.10 -9.55 -13.89
CA ALA A 36 23.56 -9.51 -14.03
C ALA A 36 23.99 -8.45 -15.07
N PRO A 37 25.07 -7.69 -14.83
CA PRO A 37 25.53 -6.63 -15.75
C PRO A 37 25.92 -7.16 -17.14
N SER A 38 26.44 -8.39 -17.19
CA SER A 38 27.03 -9.03 -18.37
C SER A 38 26.18 -10.18 -18.93
N SER A 39 24.89 -10.29 -18.58
CA SER A 39 24.06 -11.33 -19.18
C SER A 39 24.10 -11.16 -20.70
N GLY A 40 24.48 -12.23 -21.41
CA GLY A 40 24.67 -12.29 -22.87
C GLY A 40 23.39 -12.11 -23.69
N ALA A 41 22.48 -11.29 -23.19
CA ALA A 41 21.27 -10.87 -23.87
C ALA A 41 21.62 -9.81 -24.93
N SER A 42 21.24 -10.12 -26.17
CA SER A 42 21.22 -9.20 -27.31
C SER A 42 20.12 -8.15 -27.09
N GLY A 43 20.40 -7.15 -26.25
CA GLY A 43 19.45 -6.14 -25.78
C GLY A 43 19.97 -4.71 -25.88
N VAL A 44 19.05 -3.74 -25.93
CA VAL A 44 19.38 -2.30 -25.93
C VAL A 44 19.49 -1.81 -24.49
N ALA A 45 20.73 -1.63 -24.05
CA ALA A 45 21.03 -1.13 -22.71
C ALA A 45 21.23 0.40 -22.71
N ILE A 46 20.64 1.08 -21.72
CA ILE A 46 20.97 2.46 -21.39
C ILE A 46 21.93 2.47 -20.20
N ALA A 47 23.06 3.16 -20.34
CA ALA A 47 23.98 3.41 -19.24
C ALA A 47 23.73 4.80 -18.63
N LEU A 48 23.50 4.84 -17.33
CA LEU A 48 23.30 6.05 -16.52
C LEU A 48 24.51 6.36 -15.62
N GLU A 49 25.66 5.71 -15.86
CA GLU A 49 26.88 5.91 -15.07
C GLU A 49 27.40 7.36 -15.11
N CYS A 50 27.12 8.07 -16.20
CA CYS A 50 27.50 9.47 -16.37
C CYS A 50 26.53 10.46 -15.71
N VAL A 51 25.39 9.99 -15.18
CA VAL A 51 24.39 10.85 -14.54
C VAL A 51 24.98 11.44 -13.27
N LYS A 52 25.06 12.77 -13.24
CA LYS A 52 25.65 13.50 -12.11
C LYS A 52 24.67 13.54 -10.92
N CYS A 53 25.20 13.92 -9.76
CA CYS A 53 24.35 14.25 -8.62
C CYS A 53 23.60 15.55 -8.93
N ALA A 54 22.35 15.45 -9.38
CA ALA A 54 21.47 16.59 -9.62
C ALA A 54 20.85 17.09 -8.31
N ALA A 55 20.73 18.41 -8.16
CA ALA A 55 20.19 19.02 -6.96
C ALA A 55 18.67 18.81 -6.86
N THR A 56 17.95 18.85 -7.99
CA THR A 56 16.49 18.73 -8.04
C THR A 56 15.99 17.54 -8.88
N ASP A 57 14.75 17.12 -8.65
CA ASP A 57 14.14 16.01 -9.42
C ASP A 57 13.94 16.39 -10.89
N ASP A 58 13.72 17.67 -11.20
CA ASP A 58 13.56 18.16 -12.56
C ASP A 58 14.88 18.20 -13.35
N GLU A 59 15.97 18.63 -12.71
CA GLU A 59 17.30 18.55 -13.29
C GLU A 59 17.66 17.10 -13.62
N LEU A 60 17.46 16.20 -12.65
CA LEU A 60 17.73 14.77 -12.84
C LEU A 60 16.86 14.18 -13.95
N ARG A 61 15.57 14.53 -13.99
CA ARG A 61 14.65 14.07 -15.02
C ARG A 61 15.06 14.55 -16.40
N ASN A 62 15.50 15.80 -16.54
CA ASN A 62 15.94 16.34 -17.82
C ASN A 62 17.19 15.62 -18.33
N GLU A 63 18.18 15.40 -17.46
CA GLU A 63 19.40 14.66 -17.80
C GLU A 63 19.08 13.22 -18.23
N VAL A 64 18.30 12.49 -17.44
CA VAL A 64 17.91 11.11 -17.76
C VAL A 64 17.06 11.05 -19.03
N ARG A 65 16.15 12.00 -19.24
CA ARG A 65 15.33 12.08 -20.46
C ARG A 65 16.19 12.23 -21.71
N THR A 66 17.21 13.09 -21.68
CA THR A 66 18.15 13.25 -22.80
C THR A 66 18.87 11.93 -23.10
N ILE A 67 19.28 11.18 -22.08
CA ILE A 67 19.94 9.87 -22.29
C ILE A 67 18.95 8.87 -22.91
N VAL A 68 17.73 8.77 -22.38
CA VAL A 68 16.69 7.86 -22.90
C VAL A 68 16.35 8.18 -24.37
N GLN A 69 16.24 9.46 -24.73
CA GLN A 69 15.94 9.91 -26.09
C GLN A 69 17.07 9.65 -27.11
N ARG A 70 18.32 9.49 -26.66
CA ARG A 70 19.45 9.11 -27.53
C ARG A 70 19.46 7.62 -27.88
N SER A 71 18.72 6.79 -27.15
CA SER A 71 18.62 5.37 -27.44
C SER A 71 17.88 5.15 -28.77
N ALA A 72 18.51 4.45 -29.71
CA ALA A 72 17.95 4.20 -31.04
C ALA A 72 16.73 3.26 -31.01
N ALA A 73 16.54 2.50 -29.93
CA ALA A 73 15.39 1.64 -29.71
C ALA A 73 14.93 1.66 -28.25
N LYS A 74 13.78 1.03 -27.99
CA LYS A 74 13.26 0.86 -26.63
C LYS A 74 14.25 0.06 -25.78
N PRO A 75 14.68 0.58 -24.62
CA PRO A 75 15.60 -0.14 -23.77
C PRO A 75 14.89 -1.32 -23.10
N ASP A 76 15.61 -2.44 -23.03
CA ASP A 76 15.26 -3.63 -22.26
C ASP A 76 16.15 -3.81 -21.02
N ARG A 77 17.22 -3.01 -20.91
CA ARG A 77 18.12 -2.99 -19.75
C ARG A 77 18.57 -1.57 -19.40
N VAL A 78 18.80 -1.32 -18.11
CA VAL A 78 19.48 -0.11 -17.63
C VAL A 78 20.62 -0.47 -16.69
N ILE A 79 21.74 0.25 -16.81
CA ILE A 79 22.88 0.18 -15.91
C ILE A 79 22.94 1.50 -15.15
N VAL A 80 22.86 1.44 -13.82
CA VAL A 80 22.89 2.61 -12.94
C VAL A 80 24.30 2.85 -12.36
N PRO A 81 24.60 4.04 -11.82
CA PRO A 81 25.87 4.27 -11.13
C PRO A 81 26.17 3.19 -10.09
N GLY A 82 27.42 2.72 -10.05
CA GLY A 82 27.84 1.60 -9.19
C GLY A 82 27.78 0.22 -9.87
N GLY A 83 27.37 0.15 -11.14
CA GLY A 83 27.43 -1.07 -11.96
C GLY A 83 26.25 -2.03 -11.78
N ASN A 84 25.26 -1.67 -10.95
CA ASN A 84 24.02 -2.43 -10.83
C ASN A 84 23.22 -2.34 -12.15
N ALA A 85 22.62 -3.45 -12.56
CA ALA A 85 21.83 -3.52 -13.78
C ALA A 85 20.40 -4.01 -13.50
N TYR A 86 19.46 -3.49 -14.29
CA TYR A 86 18.05 -3.81 -14.22
C TYR A 86 17.52 -4.17 -15.60
N CYS A 87 16.85 -5.30 -15.66
CA CYS A 87 16.09 -5.74 -16.82
C CYS A 87 14.70 -5.10 -16.74
N ILE A 88 14.19 -4.62 -17.89
CA ILE A 88 12.94 -3.85 -17.98
C ILE A 88 11.83 -4.79 -18.46
N GLU A 89 10.92 -5.14 -17.56
CA GLU A 89 9.73 -5.92 -17.89
C GLU A 89 8.59 -4.98 -18.31
N ARG A 90 8.02 -5.24 -19.48
CA ARG A 90 6.85 -4.55 -20.04
C ARG A 90 5.68 -5.51 -20.11
N GLY A 91 4.45 -4.99 -20.09
CA GLY A 91 3.23 -5.80 -20.12
C GLY A 91 3.12 -6.61 -21.42
N ALA A 92 2.56 -7.81 -21.32
CA ALA A 92 2.31 -8.65 -22.50
C ALA A 92 1.17 -8.08 -23.37
N VAL A 93 1.13 -8.46 -24.65
CA VAL A 93 0.15 -7.97 -25.64
C VAL A 93 -1.26 -8.60 -25.45
N SER A 94 -1.40 -9.66 -24.65
CA SER A 94 -2.68 -10.32 -24.34
C SER A 94 -3.53 -9.52 -23.34
N VAL A 95 -4.81 -9.86 -23.16
CA VAL A 95 -5.71 -9.24 -22.16
C VAL A 95 -5.06 -9.33 -20.76
N PRO A 96 -4.55 -8.23 -20.21
CA PRO A 96 -3.77 -8.25 -18.99
C PRO A 96 -4.68 -8.26 -17.76
N GLU A 97 -4.22 -8.84 -16.66
CA GLU A 97 -4.88 -8.66 -15.36
C GLU A 97 -4.96 -7.16 -15.00
N PRO A 98 -5.99 -6.71 -14.26
CA PRO A 98 -6.24 -5.28 -14.05
C PRO A 98 -5.10 -4.48 -13.43
N LEU A 99 -4.24 -5.13 -12.62
CA LEU A 99 -3.10 -4.52 -11.95
C LEU A 99 -1.76 -5.06 -12.45
N GLN A 100 -1.71 -5.63 -13.66
CA GLN A 100 -0.44 -6.06 -14.25
C GLN A 100 0.57 -4.89 -14.29
N ASN A 101 1.81 -5.17 -13.88
CA ASN A 101 2.91 -4.21 -13.75
C ASN A 101 2.66 -3.05 -12.77
N LYS A 102 1.63 -3.15 -11.93
CA LYS A 102 1.45 -2.25 -10.80
C LYS A 102 2.22 -2.75 -9.59
N ILE A 103 2.82 -1.84 -8.86
CA ILE A 103 3.53 -2.11 -7.62
C ILE A 103 2.70 -1.54 -6.47
N ALA A 104 2.29 -2.40 -5.54
CA ALA A 104 1.47 -2.06 -4.41
C ALA A 104 2.21 -2.28 -3.09
N LEU A 105 2.37 -1.24 -2.29
CA LEU A 105 2.90 -1.33 -0.93
C LEU A 105 1.75 -1.33 0.08
N VAL A 106 1.75 -2.28 1.02
CA VAL A 106 0.74 -2.39 2.08
C VAL A 106 1.43 -2.32 3.44
N THR A 107 1.14 -1.30 4.25
CA THR A 107 1.68 -1.21 5.62
C THR A 107 0.82 -2.00 6.62
N GLY A 108 1.42 -2.51 7.70
CA GLY A 108 0.71 -3.39 8.63
C GLY A 108 0.24 -4.69 7.95
N ALA A 109 0.99 -5.15 6.95
CA ALA A 109 0.59 -6.24 6.07
C ALA A 109 0.42 -7.57 6.81
N ALA A 110 1.17 -7.80 7.90
CA ALA A 110 1.12 -9.07 8.63
C ALA A 110 -0.16 -9.24 9.46
N GLY A 111 -0.95 -8.19 9.63
CA GLY A 111 -2.28 -8.25 10.26
C GLY A 111 -3.34 -8.88 9.35
N ALA A 112 -4.49 -9.26 9.94
CA ALA A 112 -5.58 -9.93 9.22
C ALA A 112 -6.08 -9.15 7.98
N ILE A 113 -6.32 -7.85 8.11
CA ILE A 113 -6.78 -7.01 6.98
C ILE A 113 -5.68 -6.87 5.93
N GLY A 114 -4.46 -6.55 6.36
CA GLY A 114 -3.30 -6.37 5.47
C GLY A 114 -3.03 -7.61 4.61
N ALA A 115 -3.05 -8.79 5.22
CA ALA A 115 -2.83 -10.06 4.52
C ALA A 115 -3.92 -10.33 3.47
N GLY A 116 -5.18 -10.04 3.79
CA GLY A 116 -6.30 -10.10 2.84
C GLY A 116 -6.11 -9.18 1.63
N ILE A 117 -5.68 -7.94 1.88
CA ILE A 117 -5.41 -6.94 0.84
C ILE A 117 -4.24 -7.39 -0.04
N CYS A 118 -3.13 -7.86 0.54
CA CYS A 118 -1.99 -8.38 -0.22
C CYS A 118 -2.40 -9.51 -1.17
N ARG A 119 -3.21 -10.47 -0.72
CA ARG A 119 -3.72 -11.55 -1.60
C ARG A 119 -4.62 -11.02 -2.70
N GLY A 120 -5.53 -10.10 -2.39
CA GLY A 120 -6.42 -9.49 -3.39
C GLY A 120 -5.63 -8.77 -4.50
N LEU A 121 -4.60 -8.00 -4.13
CA LEU A 121 -3.73 -7.29 -5.07
C LEU A 121 -2.91 -8.26 -5.94
N LEU A 122 -2.30 -9.28 -5.34
CA LEU A 122 -1.55 -10.33 -6.07
C LEU A 122 -2.45 -11.05 -7.07
N ALA A 123 -3.66 -11.43 -6.65
CA ALA A 123 -4.63 -12.11 -7.51
C ALA A 123 -5.13 -11.25 -8.69
N LYS A 124 -4.84 -9.95 -8.70
CA LYS A 124 -5.10 -9.03 -9.82
C LYS A 124 -3.83 -8.64 -10.59
N GLY A 125 -2.73 -9.36 -10.39
CA GLY A 125 -1.49 -9.24 -11.16
C GLY A 125 -0.52 -8.18 -10.64
N ALA A 126 -0.77 -7.57 -9.48
CA ALA A 126 0.16 -6.60 -8.91
C ALA A 126 1.42 -7.28 -8.35
N HIS A 127 2.54 -6.56 -8.37
CA HIS A 127 3.67 -6.80 -7.49
C HIS A 127 3.35 -6.23 -6.11
N VAL A 128 3.50 -7.01 -5.05
CA VAL A 128 3.10 -6.61 -3.70
C VAL A 128 4.30 -6.55 -2.75
N VAL A 129 4.46 -5.39 -2.12
CA VAL A 129 5.34 -5.18 -0.98
C VAL A 129 4.50 -5.27 0.28
N ALA A 130 4.71 -6.34 1.06
CA ALA A 130 4.17 -6.44 2.41
C ALA A 130 5.13 -5.72 3.36
N ALA A 131 4.69 -4.63 3.98
CA ALA A 131 5.48 -3.87 4.93
C ALA A 131 4.91 -4.00 6.35
N ASP A 132 5.76 -4.39 7.30
CA ASP A 132 5.36 -4.57 8.70
C ASP A 132 6.57 -4.42 9.65
N LEU A 133 6.31 -4.13 10.92
CA LEU A 133 7.34 -4.07 11.95
C LEU A 133 7.70 -5.47 12.47
N ALA A 134 6.70 -6.36 12.55
CA ALA A 134 6.83 -7.71 13.12
C ALA A 134 7.45 -8.68 12.10
N LYS A 135 8.77 -8.86 12.17
CA LYS A 135 9.54 -9.61 11.18
C LYS A 135 9.05 -11.05 11.01
N GLU A 136 8.78 -11.76 12.09
CA GLU A 136 8.40 -13.18 12.05
C GLU A 136 7.03 -13.34 11.37
N ALA A 137 6.05 -12.52 11.75
CA ALA A 137 4.72 -12.54 11.15
C ALA A 137 4.74 -12.11 9.67
N LEU A 138 5.65 -11.21 9.32
CA LEU A 138 5.90 -10.80 7.94
C LEU A 138 6.49 -11.94 7.12
N ASP A 139 7.54 -12.61 7.62
CA ASP A 139 8.17 -13.75 6.94
C ASP A 139 7.17 -14.90 6.72
N ASP A 140 6.31 -15.16 7.72
CA ASP A 140 5.20 -16.11 7.61
C ASP A 140 4.22 -15.73 6.49
N LEU A 141 3.86 -14.45 6.38
CA LEU A 141 3.02 -13.96 5.30
C LEU A 141 3.68 -14.12 3.94
N ILE A 142 4.95 -13.75 3.79
CA ILE A 142 5.67 -13.89 2.52
C ILE A 142 5.70 -15.36 2.06
N ARG A 143 5.94 -16.30 2.98
CA ARG A 143 5.89 -17.73 2.66
C ARG A 143 4.52 -18.17 2.15
N GLU A 144 3.44 -17.65 2.70
CA GLU A 144 2.08 -17.96 2.26
C GLU A 144 1.70 -17.31 0.93
N LEU A 145 2.18 -16.08 0.69
CA LEU A 145 1.91 -15.34 -0.54
C LEU A 145 2.77 -15.80 -1.72
N ASN A 146 3.80 -16.61 -1.46
CA ASN A 146 4.67 -17.09 -2.52
C ASN A 146 3.87 -17.89 -3.57
N PRO A 147 4.15 -17.69 -4.88
CA PRO A 147 3.44 -18.38 -5.97
C PRO A 147 3.45 -19.91 -5.88
N ALA A 148 4.48 -20.49 -5.27
CA ALA A 148 4.55 -21.92 -5.01
C ALA A 148 3.44 -22.41 -4.05
N SER A 149 2.95 -21.54 -3.17
CA SER A 149 1.90 -21.81 -2.18
C SER A 149 0.51 -21.41 -2.66
N LEU A 150 0.37 -20.35 -3.48
CA LEU A 150 -0.92 -19.90 -4.03
C LEU A 150 -1.26 -20.54 -5.40
N GLY A 151 -0.30 -21.19 -6.05
CA GLY A 151 -0.41 -21.66 -7.43
C GLY A 151 -0.23 -20.53 -8.46
N ARG A 152 0.37 -20.84 -9.62
CA ARG A 152 0.78 -19.84 -10.65
C ARG A 152 -0.36 -18.97 -11.21
N LYS A 153 -1.62 -19.33 -10.98
CA LYS A 153 -2.78 -18.52 -11.39
C LYS A 153 -3.02 -17.31 -10.49
N GLN A 154 -2.44 -17.25 -9.30
CA GLN A 154 -2.72 -16.21 -8.30
C GLN A 154 -1.55 -15.24 -8.06
N ALA A 155 -0.32 -15.60 -8.43
CA ALA A 155 0.85 -14.74 -8.30
C ALA A 155 1.96 -15.17 -9.26
N SER A 156 2.73 -14.21 -9.78
CA SER A 156 3.89 -14.46 -10.63
C SER A 156 5.15 -14.68 -9.76
N PRO A 157 6.10 -15.55 -10.15
CA PRO A 157 7.39 -15.66 -9.47
C PRO A 157 8.04 -14.29 -9.21
N GLY A 158 8.40 -14.02 -7.96
CA GLY A 158 9.02 -12.74 -7.57
C GLY A 158 8.08 -11.52 -7.63
N SER A 159 6.76 -11.72 -7.59
CA SER A 159 5.77 -10.64 -7.47
C SER A 159 5.42 -10.27 -6.02
N VAL A 160 6.09 -10.85 -5.02
CA VAL A 160 5.89 -10.50 -3.62
C VAL A 160 7.22 -10.35 -2.90
N MET A 161 7.33 -9.34 -2.04
CA MET A 161 8.48 -9.17 -1.14
C MET A 161 8.06 -8.59 0.21
N GLY A 162 8.85 -8.87 1.25
CA GLY A 162 8.67 -8.34 2.59
C GLY A 162 9.64 -7.20 2.87
N VAL A 163 9.16 -6.13 3.50
CA VAL A 163 9.99 -5.01 3.98
C VAL A 163 9.70 -4.78 5.45
N LYS A 164 10.73 -4.87 6.30
CA LYS A 164 10.61 -4.45 7.70
C LYS A 164 10.51 -2.94 7.73
N MET A 165 9.39 -2.40 8.21
CA MET A 165 9.13 -0.96 8.23
C MET A 165 8.43 -0.57 9.52
N ASP A 166 9.04 0.37 10.26
CA ASP A 166 8.39 1.08 11.35
C ASP A 166 7.75 2.36 10.78
N VAL A 167 6.42 2.42 10.76
CA VAL A 167 5.72 3.61 10.25
C VAL A 167 5.94 4.85 11.12
N THR A 168 6.39 4.69 12.37
CA THR A 168 6.65 5.81 13.30
C THR A 168 8.03 6.43 13.12
N ASP A 169 8.87 5.86 12.26
CA ASP A 169 10.21 6.36 11.94
C ASP A 169 10.27 6.80 10.48
N ALA A 170 10.45 8.10 10.25
CA ALA A 170 10.56 8.68 8.92
C ALA A 170 11.69 8.07 8.08
N ALA A 171 12.82 7.72 8.71
CA ALA A 171 13.94 7.08 8.03
C ALA A 171 13.59 5.63 7.63
N SER A 172 12.92 4.89 8.50
CA SER A 172 12.43 3.54 8.20
C SER A 172 11.42 3.55 7.06
N VAL A 173 10.47 4.50 7.04
CA VAL A 173 9.51 4.67 5.95
C VAL A 173 10.24 4.97 4.65
N ALA A 174 11.14 5.96 4.62
CA ALA A 174 11.91 6.30 3.43
C ALA A 174 12.74 5.13 2.91
N ALA A 175 13.44 4.41 3.79
CA ALA A 175 14.24 3.24 3.44
C ALA A 175 13.40 2.10 2.86
N GLY A 176 12.18 1.90 3.34
CA GLY A 176 11.30 0.89 2.77
C GLY A 176 10.77 1.25 1.39
N PHE A 177 10.49 2.53 1.11
CA PHE A 177 10.20 3.00 -0.26
C PHE A 177 11.43 2.92 -1.18
N ASP A 178 12.63 3.16 -0.64
CA ASP A 178 13.89 2.96 -1.36
C ASP A 178 14.07 1.49 -1.77
N ALA A 179 13.79 0.55 -0.86
CA ALA A 179 13.82 -0.88 -1.16
C ALA A 179 12.83 -1.26 -2.28
N VAL A 180 11.65 -0.62 -2.36
CA VAL A 180 10.72 -0.83 -3.48
C VAL A 180 11.29 -0.30 -4.79
N ALA A 181 11.88 0.88 -4.78
CA ALA A 181 12.51 1.44 -5.97
C ALA A 181 13.69 0.59 -6.45
N GLU A 182 14.50 0.07 -5.54
CA GLU A 182 15.61 -0.83 -5.86
C GLU A 182 15.14 -2.21 -6.31
N ALA A 183 13.99 -2.69 -5.83
CA ALA A 183 13.47 -3.98 -6.27
C ALA A 183 12.80 -3.88 -7.64
N TRP A 184 11.95 -2.87 -7.84
CA TRP A 184 10.99 -2.82 -8.96
C TRP A 184 10.88 -1.46 -9.68
N GLY A 185 11.66 -0.47 -9.25
CA GLY A 185 11.78 0.84 -9.90
C GLY A 185 10.85 1.92 -9.36
N GLY A 186 9.87 1.59 -8.49
CA GLY A 186 8.95 2.59 -7.92
C GLY A 186 7.72 1.96 -7.28
N VAL A 187 6.67 2.74 -7.08
CA VAL A 187 5.40 2.33 -6.48
C VAL A 187 4.22 2.94 -7.23
N ASP A 188 3.08 2.27 -7.31
CA ASP A 188 1.88 2.79 -7.97
C ASP A 188 0.68 2.87 -7.03
N ILE A 189 0.61 1.92 -6.09
CA ILE A 189 -0.47 1.79 -5.12
C ILE A 189 0.13 1.78 -3.72
N VAL A 190 -0.40 2.59 -2.81
CA VAL A 190 0.00 2.58 -1.40
C VAL A 190 -1.22 2.39 -0.53
N VAL A 191 -1.29 1.27 0.18
CA VAL A 191 -2.34 0.99 1.14
C VAL A 191 -1.82 1.30 2.54
N VAL A 192 -2.30 2.40 3.10
CA VAL A 192 -1.99 2.83 4.46
C VAL A 192 -2.90 2.06 5.41
N ASN A 193 -2.43 0.90 5.86
CA ASN A 193 -3.22 -0.03 6.68
C ASN A 193 -2.70 -0.19 8.11
N ALA A 194 -1.42 0.12 8.38
CA ALA A 194 -0.86 0.05 9.71
C ALA A 194 -1.71 0.84 10.74
N GLY A 195 -1.89 0.24 11.91
CA GLY A 195 -2.62 0.87 13.00
C GLY A 195 -2.76 -0.05 14.19
N ILE A 196 -2.86 0.55 15.37
CA ILE A 196 -3.13 -0.16 16.62
C ILE A 196 -4.40 0.39 17.27
N ALA A 197 -4.91 -0.35 18.24
CA ALA A 197 -6.11 0.02 18.99
C ALA A 197 -5.84 0.07 20.48
N MET A 198 -6.72 0.78 21.16
CA MET A 198 -6.74 0.94 22.60
C MET A 198 -8.19 1.00 23.05
N VAL A 199 -8.48 0.35 24.17
CA VAL A 199 -9.77 0.44 24.85
C VAL A 199 -9.53 1.01 26.24
N ALA A 200 -10.07 2.21 26.46
CA ALA A 200 -10.01 2.87 27.75
C ALA A 200 -11.19 3.85 27.87
N PRO A 201 -11.91 3.87 29.00
CA PRO A 201 -12.74 5.02 29.37
C PRO A 201 -11.90 6.30 29.36
N LEU A 202 -12.53 7.44 29.04
CA LEU A 202 -11.80 8.72 28.96
C LEU A 202 -11.15 9.12 30.30
N VAL A 203 -11.83 8.82 31.41
CA VAL A 203 -11.36 9.12 32.77
C VAL A 203 -10.17 8.25 33.22
N ASP A 204 -9.93 7.13 32.54
CA ASP A 204 -8.88 6.16 32.88
C ASP A 204 -7.80 6.11 31.78
N LEU A 205 -7.75 7.11 30.88
CA LEU A 205 -6.85 7.10 29.75
C LEU A 205 -5.39 7.25 30.19
N ASP A 206 -4.58 6.23 29.94
CA ASP A 206 -3.14 6.33 30.09
C ASP A 206 -2.54 7.19 28.95
N MET A 207 -1.89 8.28 29.35
CA MET A 207 -1.33 9.25 28.42
C MET A 207 -0.12 8.70 27.66
N GLU A 208 0.66 7.79 28.23
CA GLU A 208 1.80 7.19 27.53
C GLU A 208 1.33 6.23 26.44
N ALA A 209 0.37 5.36 26.76
CA ALA A 209 -0.24 4.49 25.78
C ALA A 209 -1.01 5.28 24.71
N PHE A 210 -1.65 6.42 25.07
CA PHE A 210 -2.26 7.32 24.09
C PHE A 210 -1.22 7.91 23.12
N ARG A 211 -0.09 8.41 23.63
CA ARG A 211 1.00 8.91 22.78
C ARG A 211 1.54 7.84 21.84
N ARG A 212 1.64 6.58 22.29
CA ARG A 212 2.01 5.46 21.41
C ARG A 212 0.96 5.23 20.31
N LEU A 213 -0.31 5.28 20.66
CA LEU A 213 -1.43 5.18 19.71
C LEU A 213 -1.37 6.29 18.66
N GLU A 214 -1.11 7.52 19.08
CA GLU A 214 -0.96 8.69 18.21
C GLU A 214 0.23 8.55 17.25
N ARG A 215 1.41 8.17 17.77
CA ARG A 215 2.61 7.94 16.93
C ARG A 215 2.34 6.95 15.81
N VAL A 216 1.63 5.85 16.10
CA VAL A 216 1.32 4.84 15.07
C VAL A 216 0.21 5.31 14.14
N ASN A 217 -0.95 5.71 14.69
CA ASN A 217 -2.15 5.94 13.88
C ASN A 217 -2.13 7.29 13.16
N VAL A 218 -1.53 8.33 13.74
CA VAL A 218 -1.53 9.70 13.19
C VAL A 218 -0.20 9.99 12.50
N GLU A 219 0.89 10.02 13.27
CA GLU A 219 2.21 10.35 12.73
C GLU A 219 2.64 9.32 11.68
N GLY A 220 2.47 8.02 11.94
CA GLY A 220 2.80 6.99 10.96
C GLY A 220 1.95 7.04 9.68
N THR A 221 0.68 7.45 9.79
CA THR A 221 -0.15 7.73 8.61
C THR A 221 0.41 8.94 7.85
N LEU A 222 0.73 10.04 8.53
CA LEU A 222 1.29 11.24 7.92
C LEU A 222 2.60 10.94 7.19
N LEU A 223 3.53 10.26 7.84
CA LEU A 223 4.84 9.90 7.27
C LEU A 223 4.68 9.02 6.03
N THR A 224 3.79 8.03 6.09
CA THR A 224 3.53 7.14 4.95
C THR A 224 2.89 7.90 3.78
N LEU A 225 1.88 8.75 4.05
CA LEU A 225 1.22 9.56 3.01
C LEU A 225 2.21 10.54 2.37
N ALA A 226 3.00 11.23 3.18
CA ALA A 226 3.97 12.23 2.70
C ALA A 226 5.09 11.58 1.87
N GLU A 227 5.61 10.42 2.29
CA GLU A 227 6.61 9.68 1.52
C GLU A 227 6.03 9.16 0.20
N ALA A 228 4.85 8.52 0.26
CA ALA A 228 4.16 8.03 -0.93
C ALA A 228 3.88 9.14 -1.95
N GLY A 229 3.36 10.29 -1.50
CA GLY A 229 3.13 11.46 -2.35
C GLY A 229 4.42 11.95 -3.02
N ARG A 230 5.52 12.06 -2.26
CA ARG A 230 6.84 12.43 -2.82
C ARG A 230 7.31 11.45 -3.89
N ARG A 231 7.13 10.15 -3.70
CA ARG A 231 7.53 9.11 -4.66
C ARG A 231 6.66 9.15 -5.93
N LEU A 232 5.35 9.25 -5.78
CA LEU A 232 4.41 9.27 -6.89
C LEU A 232 4.57 10.54 -7.74
N CYS A 233 4.72 11.72 -7.11
CA CYS A 233 5.03 12.97 -7.82
C CYS A 233 6.36 12.88 -8.57
N ARG A 234 7.38 12.26 -7.96
CA ARG A 234 8.67 12.00 -8.62
C ARG A 234 8.55 11.01 -9.79
N GLN A 235 7.64 10.05 -9.76
CA GLN A 235 7.41 9.19 -10.92
C GLN A 235 6.72 9.95 -12.05
N ALA A 236 5.81 10.86 -11.70
CA ALA A 236 4.99 11.61 -12.65
C ALA A 236 4.13 10.69 -13.55
N THR A 237 3.60 9.62 -12.97
CA THR A 237 2.72 8.64 -13.64
C THR A 237 1.38 8.49 -12.93
N GLY A 238 0.96 9.46 -12.10
CA GLY A 238 -0.18 9.30 -11.20
C GLY A 238 0.02 8.18 -10.18
N GLY A 239 -1.06 7.82 -9.47
CA GLY A 239 -1.05 6.71 -8.52
C GLY A 239 -2.32 6.62 -7.68
N ASP A 240 -2.35 5.67 -6.76
CA ASP A 240 -3.50 5.42 -5.90
C ASP A 240 -3.06 5.17 -4.46
N MET A 241 -3.62 5.93 -3.52
CA MET A 241 -3.40 5.79 -2.10
C MET A 241 -4.72 5.43 -1.43
N ILE A 242 -4.73 4.37 -0.62
CA ILE A 242 -5.93 3.90 0.04
C ILE A 242 -5.65 3.78 1.53
N LEU A 243 -6.32 4.59 2.34
CA LEU A 243 -6.27 4.48 3.80
C LEU A 243 -7.30 3.44 4.27
N VAL A 244 -6.86 2.45 5.04
CA VAL A 244 -7.76 1.61 5.84
C VAL A 244 -8.14 2.41 7.09
N SER A 245 -9.29 3.07 6.99
CA SER A 245 -9.92 3.84 8.05
C SER A 245 -10.69 2.89 8.99
N THR A 246 -11.85 3.32 9.50
CA THR A 246 -12.70 2.51 10.38
C THR A 246 -14.10 3.12 10.42
N LYS A 247 -15.11 2.30 10.68
CA LYS A 247 -16.46 2.79 11.01
C LYS A 247 -16.48 3.77 12.18
N ASN A 248 -15.49 3.73 13.10
CA ASN A 248 -15.44 4.62 14.26
C ASN A 248 -15.24 6.11 13.92
N VAL A 249 -14.81 6.43 12.69
CA VAL A 249 -14.76 7.83 12.23
C VAL A 249 -16.18 8.42 12.16
N PHE A 250 -17.16 7.61 11.73
CA PHE A 250 -18.55 8.03 11.58
C PHE A 250 -19.41 7.64 12.81
N ALA A 251 -19.14 6.48 13.41
CA ALA A 251 -19.88 5.92 14.53
C ALA A 251 -18.93 5.43 15.64
N PRO A 252 -18.32 6.34 16.42
CA PRO A 252 -17.46 5.98 17.53
C PRO A 252 -18.25 5.24 18.62
N GLY A 253 -17.56 4.37 19.35
CA GLY A 253 -18.13 3.66 20.51
C GLY A 253 -17.55 4.17 21.83
N ALA A 254 -18.31 4.00 22.92
CA ALA A 254 -17.79 4.20 24.27
C ALA A 254 -16.50 3.37 24.48
N GLN A 255 -15.55 3.94 25.24
CA GLN A 255 -14.22 3.37 25.52
C GLN A 255 -13.27 3.30 24.30
N PHE A 256 -13.70 3.76 23.12
CA PHE A 256 -12.86 3.85 21.91
C PHE A 256 -12.47 5.30 21.60
N GLY A 257 -12.59 6.23 22.55
CA GLY A 257 -12.36 7.67 22.31
C GLY A 257 -11.00 7.96 21.70
N ALA A 258 -9.92 7.49 22.34
CA ALA A 258 -8.55 7.65 21.86
C ALA A 258 -8.31 7.03 20.47
N TYR A 259 -8.76 5.80 20.24
CA TYR A 259 -8.67 5.13 18.94
C TYR A 259 -9.45 5.87 17.85
N SER A 260 -10.68 6.29 18.16
CA SER A 260 -11.56 6.98 17.22
C SER A 260 -11.00 8.34 16.85
N ALA A 261 -10.49 9.10 17.82
CA ALA A 261 -9.84 10.39 17.60
C ALA A 261 -8.61 10.27 16.69
N THR A 262 -7.71 9.32 16.99
CA THR A 262 -6.50 9.11 16.17
C THR A 262 -6.84 8.63 14.76
N LYS A 263 -7.84 7.74 14.60
CA LYS A 263 -8.30 7.31 13.27
C LYS A 263 -9.07 8.40 12.51
N ALA A 264 -9.77 9.30 13.20
CA ALA A 264 -10.38 10.49 12.58
C ALA A 264 -9.31 11.46 12.08
N ALA A 265 -8.24 11.69 12.85
CA ALA A 265 -7.09 12.48 12.40
C ALA A 265 -6.42 11.85 11.16
N ALA A 266 -6.15 10.54 11.18
CA ALA A 266 -5.62 9.81 10.03
C ALA A 266 -6.51 9.93 8.78
N HIS A 267 -7.82 9.80 8.98
CA HIS A 267 -8.81 9.96 7.91
C HIS A 267 -8.79 11.38 7.33
N GLN A 268 -8.71 12.40 8.18
CA GLN A 268 -8.62 13.78 7.73
C GLN A 268 -7.32 14.07 6.98
N LEU A 269 -6.18 13.49 7.40
CA LEU A 269 -4.92 13.60 6.65
C LEU A 269 -5.04 13.02 5.24
N ALA A 270 -5.70 11.86 5.08
CA ALA A 270 -5.95 11.27 3.77
C ALA A 270 -6.87 12.15 2.90
N ARG A 271 -7.87 12.81 3.51
CA ARG A 271 -8.70 13.80 2.81
C ARG A 271 -7.90 14.99 2.33
N ILE A 272 -7.00 15.54 3.15
CA ILE A 272 -6.10 16.61 2.72
C ILE A 272 -5.19 16.15 1.58
N ALA A 273 -4.58 14.97 1.68
CA ALA A 273 -3.76 14.40 0.62
C ALA A 273 -4.55 14.23 -0.70
N SER A 274 -5.85 13.91 -0.63
CA SER A 274 -6.69 13.84 -1.83
C SER A 274 -6.83 15.18 -2.56
N LEU A 275 -6.83 16.30 -1.83
CA LEU A 275 -6.94 17.64 -2.39
C LEU A 275 -5.59 18.10 -2.97
N GLU A 276 -4.51 17.87 -2.21
CA GLU A 276 -3.17 18.34 -2.57
C GLU A 276 -2.55 17.56 -3.73
N LEU A 277 -2.89 16.27 -3.87
CA LEU A 277 -2.25 15.39 -4.86
C LEU A 277 -3.07 15.19 -6.14
N ALA A 278 -4.32 15.69 -6.20
CA ALA A 278 -5.21 15.50 -7.34
C ALA A 278 -4.64 16.03 -8.66
N SER A 279 -3.92 17.17 -8.64
CA SER A 279 -3.30 17.76 -9.84
C SER A 279 -2.19 16.89 -10.45
N PHE A 280 -1.71 15.88 -9.71
CA PHE A 280 -0.69 14.93 -10.16
C PHE A 280 -1.29 13.59 -10.61
N ASP A 281 -2.62 13.51 -10.77
CA ASP A 281 -3.34 12.26 -11.05
C ASP A 281 -3.11 11.17 -9.97
N ILE A 282 -2.93 11.62 -8.72
CA ILE A 282 -2.82 10.74 -7.55
C ILE A 282 -4.13 10.81 -6.79
N ARG A 283 -4.82 9.67 -6.70
CA ARG A 283 -6.10 9.57 -6.00
C ARG A 283 -5.87 9.07 -4.59
N VAL A 284 -6.56 9.66 -3.61
CA VAL A 284 -6.49 9.23 -2.21
C VAL A 284 -7.89 8.95 -1.72
N ASN A 285 -8.16 7.71 -1.33
CA ASN A 285 -9.48 7.28 -0.88
C ASN A 285 -9.39 6.49 0.43
N MET A 286 -10.54 6.26 1.07
CA MET A 286 -10.65 5.59 2.36
C MET A 286 -11.54 4.35 2.26
N VAL A 287 -11.19 3.30 2.99
CA VAL A 287 -12.05 2.14 3.22
C VAL A 287 -12.34 2.06 4.72
N ALA A 288 -13.61 2.00 5.11
CA ALA A 288 -14.05 2.02 6.50
C ALA A 288 -14.63 0.65 6.92
N PRO A 289 -13.79 -0.29 7.35
CA PRO A 289 -14.26 -1.60 7.80
C PRO A 289 -14.86 -1.58 9.21
N ASP A 290 -15.70 -2.58 9.49
CA ASP A 290 -16.12 -2.98 10.84
C ASP A 290 -15.88 -4.47 11.08
N ALA A 291 -15.65 -4.83 12.36
CA ALA A 291 -15.73 -6.20 12.86
C ALA A 291 -14.98 -7.29 12.06
N ILE A 292 -13.74 -7.02 11.65
CA ILE A 292 -12.86 -8.01 11.01
C ILE A 292 -12.08 -8.80 12.07
N PHE A 293 -12.49 -10.03 12.35
CA PHE A 293 -11.91 -10.86 13.41
C PHE A 293 -10.64 -11.61 13.01
N SER A 294 -10.57 -12.14 11.79
CA SER A 294 -9.46 -12.97 11.34
C SER A 294 -9.34 -13.09 9.83
N ASP A 295 -8.20 -13.64 9.42
CA ASP A 295 -7.84 -14.02 8.08
C ASP A 295 -7.18 -15.40 8.07
N GLY A 296 -7.98 -16.46 7.88
CA GLY A 296 -7.50 -17.83 8.09
C GLY A 296 -6.94 -17.99 9.51
N LYS A 297 -5.65 -18.33 9.63
CA LYS A 297 -4.97 -18.45 10.93
C LYS A 297 -4.57 -17.12 11.57
N ARG A 298 -4.58 -16.01 10.82
CA ARG A 298 -4.20 -14.69 11.36
C ARG A 298 -5.37 -14.07 12.10
N LYS A 299 -5.24 -13.91 13.42
CA LYS A 299 -6.21 -13.17 14.22
C LYS A 299 -5.95 -11.66 14.10
N SER A 300 -7.01 -10.88 14.20
CA SER A 300 -6.90 -9.42 14.24
C SER A 300 -6.29 -8.96 15.56
N GLY A 301 -5.23 -8.15 15.50
CA GLY A 301 -4.62 -7.58 16.71
C GLY A 301 -5.60 -6.76 17.53
N LEU A 302 -6.52 -6.03 16.88
CA LEU A 302 -7.58 -5.29 17.55
C LEU A 302 -8.51 -6.24 18.33
N TRP A 303 -8.92 -7.37 17.76
CA TRP A 303 -9.81 -8.31 18.44
C TRP A 303 -9.10 -9.19 19.46
N ALA A 304 -7.80 -9.43 19.30
CA ALA A 304 -6.99 -10.05 20.34
C ALA A 304 -6.97 -9.18 21.62
N GLU A 305 -6.87 -7.86 21.46
CA GLU A 305 -6.89 -6.91 22.57
C GLU A 305 -8.28 -6.78 23.20
N ILE A 306 -9.33 -6.56 22.39
CA ILE A 306 -10.64 -6.13 22.92
C ILE A 306 -11.63 -7.28 23.08
N GLY A 307 -11.40 -8.40 22.39
CA GLY A 307 -12.29 -9.55 22.33
C GLY A 307 -12.57 -10.16 23.71
N PRO A 308 -11.54 -10.47 24.53
CA PRO A 308 -11.72 -11.09 25.84
C PRO A 308 -12.64 -10.30 26.78
N ALA A 309 -12.45 -8.99 26.90
CA ALA A 309 -13.28 -8.14 27.74
C ALA A 309 -14.74 -8.09 27.23
N ARG A 310 -14.94 -8.02 25.90
CA ARG A 310 -16.28 -8.00 25.30
C ARG A 310 -17.02 -9.34 25.41
N MET A 311 -16.31 -10.44 25.28
CA MET A 311 -16.81 -11.81 25.54
C MET A 311 -17.31 -11.92 26.98
N LYS A 312 -16.45 -11.56 27.95
CA LYS A 312 -16.80 -11.57 29.39
C LYS A 312 -18.01 -10.69 29.71
N ALA A 313 -18.03 -9.45 29.21
CA ALA A 313 -19.11 -8.50 29.45
C ALA A 313 -20.47 -8.91 28.85
N ARG A 314 -20.49 -9.92 27.97
CA ARG A 314 -21.71 -10.41 27.29
C ARG A 314 -22.03 -11.87 27.56
N GLY A 315 -21.18 -12.58 28.28
CA GLY A 315 -21.31 -14.04 28.43
C GLY A 315 -21.22 -14.77 27.10
N LEU A 316 -20.38 -14.29 26.17
CA LEU A 316 -20.20 -14.89 24.84
C LEU A 316 -18.84 -15.57 24.73
N ASP A 317 -18.75 -16.60 23.91
CA ASP A 317 -17.49 -17.14 23.40
C ASP A 317 -17.05 -16.39 22.11
N GLU A 318 -15.96 -16.83 21.48
CA GLU A 318 -15.43 -16.17 20.27
C GLU A 318 -16.46 -16.17 19.13
N LYS A 319 -17.12 -17.32 18.91
CA LYS A 319 -18.15 -17.47 17.89
C LYS A 319 -19.37 -16.59 18.18
N GLY A 320 -19.84 -16.60 19.42
CA GLY A 320 -20.94 -15.76 19.88
C GLY A 320 -20.64 -14.28 19.74
N LEU A 321 -19.39 -13.87 19.97
CA LEU A 321 -18.96 -12.50 19.72
C LEU A 321 -19.00 -12.16 18.22
N GLU A 322 -18.47 -13.01 17.33
CA GLU A 322 -18.58 -12.81 15.88
C GLU A 322 -20.04 -12.70 15.43
N ASP A 323 -20.90 -13.62 15.91
CA ASP A 323 -22.33 -13.64 15.61
C ASP A 323 -23.04 -12.38 16.12
N TYR A 324 -22.68 -11.88 17.31
CA TYR A 324 -23.19 -10.63 17.84
C TYR A 324 -22.88 -9.45 16.91
N TYR A 325 -21.64 -9.33 16.43
CA TYR A 325 -21.26 -8.24 15.51
C TYR A 325 -21.89 -8.38 14.13
N ARG A 326 -21.98 -9.60 13.60
CA ARG A 326 -22.74 -9.88 12.38
C ARG A 326 -24.18 -9.41 12.53
N ASN A 327 -24.82 -9.71 13.66
CA ASN A 327 -26.22 -9.38 13.89
C ASN A 327 -26.47 -7.88 14.10
N ARG A 328 -25.44 -7.06 14.33
CA ARG A 328 -25.57 -5.60 14.43
C ARG A 328 -25.76 -4.92 13.08
N ASN A 329 -25.17 -5.47 12.02
CA ASN A 329 -25.26 -4.85 10.70
C ASN A 329 -26.58 -5.23 9.98
N LEU A 330 -27.00 -4.43 9.00
CA LEU A 330 -28.29 -4.59 8.32
C LEU A 330 -28.35 -5.86 7.47
N LEU A 331 -27.24 -6.22 6.81
CA LEU A 331 -27.17 -7.40 5.94
C LEU A 331 -27.05 -8.72 6.70
N LYS A 332 -26.85 -8.67 8.03
CA LYS A 332 -26.49 -9.83 8.85
C LYS A 332 -25.32 -10.61 8.26
N ALA A 333 -24.39 -9.89 7.64
CA ALA A 333 -23.29 -10.46 6.87
C ALA A 333 -22.00 -10.46 7.68
N ARG A 334 -21.21 -11.54 7.54
CA ARG A 334 -19.85 -11.55 8.05
C ARG A 334 -18.99 -10.63 7.18
N VAL A 335 -18.26 -9.74 7.82
CA VAL A 335 -17.30 -8.87 7.14
C VAL A 335 -15.91 -9.52 7.24
N THR A 336 -15.19 -9.60 6.12
CA THR A 336 -13.92 -10.34 6.03
C THR A 336 -12.81 -9.48 5.45
N PRO A 337 -11.54 -9.84 5.66
CA PRO A 337 -10.40 -9.19 4.98
C PRO A 337 -10.54 -9.17 3.46
N GLY A 338 -11.12 -10.21 2.86
CA GLY A 338 -11.40 -10.27 1.42
C GLY A 338 -12.40 -9.20 0.97
N HIS A 339 -13.40 -8.88 1.79
CA HIS A 339 -14.32 -7.76 1.49
C HIS A 339 -13.59 -6.41 1.55
N VAL A 340 -12.66 -6.22 2.50
CA VAL A 340 -11.82 -5.01 2.54
C VAL A 340 -10.92 -4.94 1.30
N ALA A 341 -10.32 -6.07 0.90
CA ALA A 341 -9.50 -6.15 -0.30
C ALA A 341 -10.29 -5.79 -1.56
N ASN A 342 -11.56 -6.21 -1.68
CA ASN A 342 -12.42 -5.82 -2.80
C ASN A 342 -12.67 -4.31 -2.85
N ALA A 343 -12.88 -3.65 -1.71
CA ALA A 343 -13.03 -2.20 -1.64
C ALA A 343 -11.72 -1.46 -1.99
N VAL A 344 -10.57 -1.97 -1.56
CA VAL A 344 -9.26 -1.46 -1.98
C VAL A 344 -9.09 -1.62 -3.49
N LEU A 345 -9.45 -2.78 -4.04
CA LEU A 345 -9.36 -3.06 -5.48
C LEU A 345 -10.28 -2.18 -6.31
N PHE A 346 -11.49 -1.86 -5.83
CA PHE A 346 -12.39 -0.91 -6.50
C PHE A 346 -11.68 0.42 -6.77
N PHE A 347 -10.99 0.96 -5.76
CA PHE A 347 -10.14 2.13 -5.96
C PHE A 347 -8.93 1.79 -6.81
N ALA A 348 -8.08 0.83 -6.45
CA ALA A 348 -6.81 0.57 -7.14
C ALA A 348 -6.95 0.25 -8.64
N THR A 349 -8.10 -0.27 -9.09
CA THR A 349 -8.41 -0.56 -10.50
C THR A 349 -9.10 0.59 -11.24
N ARG A 350 -9.22 1.76 -10.60
CA ARG A 350 -9.76 3.01 -11.16
C ARG A 350 -11.12 2.87 -11.88
N GLN A 351 -12.04 2.07 -11.32
CA GLN A 351 -13.34 1.79 -11.95
C GLN A 351 -14.28 3.02 -12.07
N THR A 352 -13.93 4.13 -11.43
CA THR A 352 -14.70 5.37 -11.42
C THR A 352 -13.79 6.56 -11.15
N PRO A 353 -14.05 7.76 -11.70
CA PRO A 353 -13.26 8.97 -11.47
C PRO A 353 -13.51 9.56 -10.07
N THR A 354 -13.06 8.85 -9.03
CA THR A 354 -13.29 9.20 -7.62
C THR A 354 -11.99 9.39 -6.85
N THR A 355 -11.91 10.46 -6.06
CA THR A 355 -10.88 10.72 -5.03
C THR A 355 -11.54 11.37 -3.81
N GLY A 356 -10.96 11.20 -2.63
CA GLY A 356 -11.50 11.73 -1.36
C GLY A 356 -12.73 10.98 -0.82
N ALA A 357 -13.13 9.87 -1.44
CA ALA A 357 -14.31 9.11 -1.04
C ALA A 357 -13.98 8.08 0.05
N THR A 358 -15.00 7.75 0.84
CA THR A 358 -14.94 6.64 1.79
C THR A 358 -15.92 5.56 1.39
N ILE A 359 -15.47 4.30 1.32
CA ILE A 359 -16.36 3.15 1.12
C ILE A 359 -16.51 2.40 2.44
N PRO A 360 -17.72 2.26 2.99
CA PRO A 360 -17.97 1.41 4.15
C PRO A 360 -17.86 -0.08 3.78
N VAL A 361 -17.25 -0.85 4.66
CA VAL A 361 -17.15 -2.32 4.57
C VAL A 361 -17.59 -2.91 5.90
N ASP A 362 -18.89 -2.80 6.18
CA ASP A 362 -19.43 -2.99 7.53
C ASP A 362 -20.77 -3.77 7.57
N GLY A 363 -21.27 -4.22 6.41
CA GLY A 363 -22.58 -4.88 6.31
C GLY A 363 -23.77 -3.92 6.50
N GLY A 364 -23.52 -2.61 6.46
CA GLY A 364 -24.48 -1.55 6.63
C GLY A 364 -24.81 -1.28 8.10
N LEU A 365 -23.86 -0.79 8.91
CA LEU A 365 -24.15 -0.42 10.30
C LEU A 365 -25.07 0.81 10.37
N PRO A 366 -26.27 0.72 10.98
CA PRO A 366 -27.21 1.85 11.04
C PRO A 366 -26.59 3.12 11.62
N ASP A 367 -25.85 2.98 12.72
CA ASP A 367 -25.26 4.09 13.48
C ASP A 367 -24.19 4.88 12.70
N ALA A 368 -23.67 4.34 11.60
CA ALA A 368 -22.64 4.99 10.77
C ALA A 368 -23.21 5.86 9.64
N THR A 369 -24.53 6.06 9.58
CA THR A 369 -25.21 6.82 8.49
C THR A 369 -25.25 8.34 8.80
N PRO A 370 -25.06 9.25 7.82
CA PRO A 370 -24.67 9.01 6.43
C PRO A 370 -23.19 8.61 6.33
N ARG A 371 -22.93 7.57 5.54
CA ARG A 371 -21.61 6.98 5.29
C ARG A 371 -21.21 7.11 3.84
#